data_AF-A0A971VZB0-F1
#
_entry.id   AF-A0A971VZB0-F1
#
_cell.length_a   1.000
_cell.length_b   1.000
_cell.length_c   1.000
_cell.angle_alpha   90.00
_cell.angle_beta   90.00
_cell.angle_gamma   90.00
#
_symmetry.space_group_name_H-M   'P 1'
#
loop_
_entity.id
_entity.type
_entity.pdbx_description
1 polymer ?
#
loop_
_entity_poly.entity_id
_entity_poly.type
_entity_poly.pdbx_seq_one_letter_code
_entity_poly.pdbx_strand_id
1 'polypeptide(L)'
;MGRKLECIDAGSEYCPCFLAEANECITCSHLQGREFCDCNWRGVCIYQEYVWAGNRKKEVRSSYPATVMEKRDISQNTVVFRLKVTKTLARQLDSPGAYVFMRDKEKPSFFDVPMSVMAVDVAKGEIQVALQVQGAKTKALAEPEKGIVVRGPYWNGILGQRYLKGVKNGNCLVIARGIGQAPAAKVVAYLIRGGNKVRVIVDPGKVGAVFIGDLIKDLPCEVEELDLNSRQGIKVVNRYLKNENHELVFSGGSDKQHLHIIKEIDKLAQKPFIVVTNNNEICCGEGICGSCSTRIDSGVRVKACKVQLDVRRVIERRILNG
;
A
#
# COMPACT_ATOMS: atom_id res chain seq x y z
N MET A 1 -4.53 -28.87 4.05
CA MET A 1 -4.18 -27.98 5.17
C MET A 1 -4.40 -26.53 4.73
N GLY A 2 -5.52 -25.91 5.13
CA GLY A 2 -5.92 -24.58 4.67
C GLY A 2 -4.90 -23.53 5.08
N ARG A 3 -4.37 -22.74 4.14
CA ARG A 3 -3.43 -21.68 4.47
C ARG A 3 -4.14 -20.57 5.24
N LYS A 4 -3.61 -20.28 6.42
CA LYS A 4 -4.02 -19.22 7.34
C LYS A 4 -3.79 -17.84 6.68
N LEU A 5 -4.85 -17.23 6.16
CA LEU A 5 -4.79 -15.90 5.54
C LEU A 5 -4.49 -14.82 6.58
N GLU A 6 -3.82 -13.74 6.16
CA GLU A 6 -3.52 -12.58 7.01
C GLU A 6 -4.41 -11.40 6.57
N CYS A 7 -5.40 -11.04 7.41
CA CYS A 7 -6.24 -9.86 7.18
C CYS A 7 -5.59 -8.62 7.81
N ILE A 8 -5.44 -7.55 7.04
CA ILE A 8 -4.82 -6.29 7.49
C ILE A 8 -5.65 -5.56 8.54
N ASP A 9 -6.98 -5.76 8.53
CA ASP A 9 -7.91 -5.10 9.46
C ASP A 9 -8.08 -5.87 10.77
N ALA A 10 -7.55 -7.11 10.86
CA ALA A 10 -7.70 -7.93 12.06
C ALA A 10 -7.12 -7.22 13.29
N GLY A 11 -7.99 -6.96 14.28
CA GLY A 11 -7.64 -6.22 15.50
C GLY A 11 -7.61 -4.70 15.38
N SER A 12 -8.01 -4.14 14.24
CA SER A 12 -8.27 -2.71 14.10
C SER A 12 -9.66 -2.32 14.62
N GLU A 13 -9.92 -1.02 14.73
CA GLU A 13 -11.26 -0.49 15.05
C GLU A 13 -12.33 -0.84 14.00
N TYR A 14 -11.92 -1.28 12.80
CA TYR A 14 -12.82 -1.68 11.71
C TYR A 14 -13.03 -3.20 11.66
N CYS A 15 -12.62 -3.94 12.69
CA CYS A 15 -12.82 -5.39 12.81
C CYS A 15 -13.50 -5.72 14.14
N PRO A 16 -14.64 -6.44 14.13
CA PRO A 16 -15.35 -7.07 13.00
C PRO A 16 -15.95 -6.11 11.98
N CYS A 17 -16.04 -6.53 10.72
CA CYS A 17 -16.57 -5.76 9.59
C CYS A 17 -17.80 -6.45 8.97
N PHE A 18 -18.34 -5.92 7.87
CA PHE A 18 -19.43 -6.54 7.11
C PHE A 18 -19.22 -8.01 6.75
N LEU A 19 -17.96 -8.43 6.53
CA LEU A 19 -17.67 -9.84 6.24
C LEU A 19 -17.93 -10.74 7.45
N ALA A 20 -17.79 -10.23 8.68
CA ALA A 20 -18.18 -10.97 9.87
C ALA A 20 -19.71 -11.11 9.97
N GLU A 21 -20.45 -10.03 9.71
CA GLU A 21 -21.93 -10.05 9.72
C GLU A 21 -22.51 -11.00 8.67
N ALA A 22 -21.85 -11.11 7.52
CA ALA A 22 -22.27 -11.99 6.43
C ALA A 22 -21.81 -13.45 6.60
N ASN A 23 -21.13 -13.82 7.70
CA ASN A 23 -20.47 -15.11 7.87
C ASN A 23 -19.48 -15.46 6.72
N GLU A 24 -18.79 -14.43 6.23
CA GLU A 24 -17.82 -14.48 5.13
C GLU A 24 -16.44 -13.96 5.59
N CYS A 25 -16.14 -14.08 6.89
CA CYS A 25 -14.90 -13.55 7.45
C CYS A 25 -13.69 -14.23 6.78
N ILE A 26 -12.72 -13.45 6.31
CA ILE A 26 -11.58 -13.99 5.53
C ILE A 26 -10.66 -14.90 6.37
N THR A 27 -10.66 -14.73 7.70
CA THR A 27 -9.68 -15.38 8.59
C THR A 27 -10.30 -16.20 9.71
N CYS A 28 -11.52 -15.89 10.13
CA CYS A 28 -12.16 -16.54 11.27
C CYS A 28 -13.04 -17.71 10.82
N SER A 29 -12.65 -18.92 11.20
CA SER A 29 -13.30 -20.19 10.85
C SER A 29 -14.73 -20.30 11.39
N HIS A 30 -14.98 -19.84 12.62
CA HIS A 30 -16.33 -19.83 13.20
C HIS A 30 -17.28 -18.90 12.45
N LEU A 31 -16.79 -17.72 12.05
CA LEU A 31 -17.52 -16.80 11.19
C LEU A 31 -17.53 -17.25 9.71
N GLN A 32 -17.05 -18.45 9.40
CA GLN A 32 -17.24 -19.15 8.13
C GLN A 32 -18.14 -20.40 8.31
N GLY A 33 -18.72 -20.58 9.50
CA GLY A 33 -19.55 -21.75 9.83
C GLY A 33 -18.78 -23.04 10.15
N ARG A 34 -17.47 -22.97 10.40
CA ARG A 34 -16.68 -24.16 10.78
C ARG A 34 -16.77 -24.43 12.28
N GLU A 35 -16.76 -25.72 12.64
CA GLU A 35 -16.82 -26.18 14.03
C GLU A 35 -15.53 -25.89 14.81
N PHE A 36 -14.37 -26.00 14.17
CA PHE A 36 -13.08 -25.79 14.81
C PHE A 36 -12.42 -24.48 14.37
N CYS A 37 -11.81 -23.80 15.33
CA CYS A 37 -10.99 -22.63 15.05
C CYS A 37 -9.63 -23.05 14.46
N ASP A 38 -9.41 -22.70 13.19
CA ASP A 38 -8.13 -22.88 12.49
C ASP A 38 -7.54 -21.54 12.00
N CYS A 39 -7.96 -20.44 12.61
CA CYS A 39 -7.61 -19.08 12.17
C CYS A 39 -6.10 -18.77 12.31
N ASN A 40 -5.67 -17.73 11.59
CA ASN A 40 -4.38 -17.10 11.84
C ASN A 40 -4.50 -16.14 13.03
N TRP A 41 -4.18 -16.58 14.24
CA TRP A 41 -4.25 -15.71 15.40
C TRP A 41 -3.28 -14.53 15.26
N ARG A 42 -3.79 -13.30 15.40
CA ARG A 42 -3.01 -12.06 15.27
C ARG A 42 -3.03 -11.20 16.54
N GLY A 43 -3.30 -11.83 17.69
CA GLY A 43 -3.39 -11.15 18.99
C GLY A 43 -4.82 -10.93 19.47
N VAL A 44 -5.83 -11.17 18.63
CA VAL A 44 -7.24 -10.96 18.97
C VAL A 44 -8.13 -12.06 18.37
N CYS A 45 -9.20 -12.44 19.10
CA CYS A 45 -10.22 -13.35 18.61
C CYS A 45 -11.31 -12.56 17.89
N ILE A 46 -11.33 -12.59 16.56
CA ILE A 46 -12.35 -11.87 15.77
C ILE A 46 -13.76 -12.34 16.10
N TYR A 47 -13.95 -13.65 16.35
CA TYR A 47 -15.24 -14.19 16.77
C TYR A 47 -15.66 -13.62 18.13
N GLN A 48 -14.76 -13.60 19.11
CA GLN A 48 -15.06 -13.04 20.43
C GLN A 48 -15.41 -11.56 20.33
N GLU A 49 -14.62 -10.77 19.60
CA GLU A 49 -14.89 -9.34 19.34
C GLU A 49 -16.26 -9.13 18.70
N TYR A 50 -16.66 -10.02 17.79
CA TYR A 50 -17.97 -9.98 17.15
C TYR A 50 -19.12 -10.30 18.10
N VAL A 51 -18.97 -11.32 18.94
CA VAL A 51 -19.96 -11.67 19.97
C VAL A 51 -20.09 -10.53 21.00
N TRP A 52 -18.97 -9.98 21.45
CA TRP A 52 -18.94 -8.83 22.37
C TRP A 52 -19.53 -7.55 21.76
N ALA A 53 -19.44 -7.38 20.45
CA ALA A 53 -20.12 -6.31 19.71
C ALA A 53 -21.63 -6.60 19.49
N GLY A 54 -22.20 -7.61 20.15
CA GLY A 54 -23.61 -7.97 20.03
C GLY A 54 -23.96 -8.59 18.67
N ASN A 55 -23.02 -9.34 18.07
CA ASN A 55 -23.14 -9.93 16.74
C ASN A 55 -23.39 -8.89 15.65
N ARG A 56 -22.69 -7.75 15.72
CA ARG A 56 -22.73 -6.67 14.73
C ARG A 56 -21.32 -6.27 14.33
N LYS A 57 -21.19 -5.69 13.14
CA LYS A 57 -19.93 -5.04 12.73
C LYS A 57 -19.66 -3.81 13.60
N LYS A 58 -18.39 -3.42 13.68
CA LYS A 58 -17.99 -2.10 14.16
C LYS A 58 -18.30 -1.02 13.12
N GLU A 59 -18.12 0.24 13.52
CA GLU A 59 -18.32 1.38 12.64
C GLU A 59 -17.52 1.27 11.34
N VAL A 60 -18.11 1.79 10.27
CA VAL A 60 -17.50 1.78 8.94
C VAL A 60 -16.63 3.02 8.77
N ARG A 61 -15.65 2.93 7.88
CA ARG A 61 -14.80 4.08 7.54
C ARG A 61 -15.66 5.19 6.93
N SER A 62 -15.77 6.28 7.66
CA SER A 62 -16.54 7.46 7.25
C SER A 62 -15.77 8.31 6.23
N SER A 63 -16.54 9.04 5.44
CA SER A 63 -16.04 10.04 4.49
C SER A 63 -16.11 11.42 5.13
N TYR A 64 -15.05 12.21 4.98
CA TYR A 64 -14.96 13.56 5.54
C TYR A 64 -14.56 14.55 4.45
N PRO A 65 -15.11 15.78 4.44
CA PRO A 65 -14.56 16.85 3.63
C PRO A 65 -13.15 17.18 4.13
N ALA A 66 -12.20 17.26 3.21
CA ALA A 66 -10.82 17.63 3.48
C ALA A 66 -10.51 18.97 2.83
N THR A 67 -9.92 19.88 3.61
CA THR A 67 -9.47 21.17 3.10
C THR A 67 -8.14 20.99 2.37
N VAL A 68 -8.05 21.49 1.14
CA VAL A 68 -6.80 21.55 0.38
C VAL A 68 -5.96 22.71 0.93
N MET A 69 -4.87 22.39 1.61
CA MET A 69 -3.93 23.37 2.13
C MET A 69 -2.94 23.82 1.06
N GLU A 70 -2.58 22.90 0.17
CA GLU A 70 -1.65 23.14 -0.92
C GLU A 70 -1.95 22.18 -2.07
N LYS A 71 -1.85 22.69 -3.30
CA LYS A 71 -1.82 21.92 -4.54
C LYS A 71 -0.52 22.29 -5.26
N ARG A 72 0.38 21.32 -5.43
CA ARG A 72 1.66 21.50 -6.11
C ARG A 72 1.68 20.66 -7.39
N ASP A 73 1.70 21.31 -8.54
CA ASP A 73 1.85 20.63 -9.83
C ASP A 73 3.30 20.18 -10.00
N ILE A 74 3.50 18.88 -10.14
CA ILE A 74 4.82 18.25 -10.33
C ILE A 74 5.14 18.15 -11.81
N SER A 75 4.14 17.81 -12.62
CA SER A 75 4.21 17.76 -14.08
C SER A 75 2.81 17.89 -14.66
N GLN A 76 2.69 17.93 -15.99
CA GLN A 76 1.40 18.08 -16.69
C GLN A 76 0.32 17.09 -16.23
N ASN A 77 0.73 15.89 -15.79
CA ASN A 77 -0.19 14.83 -15.39
C ASN A 77 -0.02 14.40 -13.92
N THR A 78 0.72 15.15 -13.10
CA THR A 78 0.98 14.76 -11.70
C THR A 78 0.86 15.93 -10.76
N VAL A 79 0.05 15.76 -9.70
CA VAL A 79 -0.25 16.78 -8.69
C VAL A 79 -0.01 16.19 -7.31
N VAL A 80 0.62 16.95 -6.42
CA VAL A 80 0.70 16.61 -4.99
C VAL A 80 -0.24 17.51 -4.22
N PHE A 81 -1.13 16.93 -3.43
CA PHE A 81 -2.00 17.65 -2.52
C PHE A 81 -1.51 17.52 -1.09
N ARG A 82 -1.56 18.64 -0.36
CA ARG A 82 -1.53 18.66 1.10
C ARG A 82 -2.95 18.88 1.62
N LEU A 83 -3.46 17.92 2.37
CA LEU A 83 -4.85 17.91 2.82
C LEU A 83 -4.91 18.01 4.35
N LYS A 84 -5.81 18.85 4.85
CA LYS A 84 -6.18 18.87 6.27
C LYS A 84 -7.14 17.74 6.58
N VAL A 85 -6.81 16.95 7.59
CA VAL A 85 -7.63 15.85 8.13
C VAL A 85 -7.68 15.93 9.65
N THR A 86 -8.43 15.05 10.29
CA THR A 86 -8.42 14.94 11.76
C THR A 86 -7.07 14.40 12.23
N LYS A 87 -6.61 14.80 13.43
CA LYS A 87 -5.37 14.26 14.02
C LYS A 87 -5.43 12.74 14.22
N THR A 88 -6.62 12.21 14.53
CA THR A 88 -6.86 10.76 14.64
C THR A 88 -6.62 10.06 13.31
N LEU A 89 -7.17 10.58 12.21
CA LEU A 89 -6.98 10.00 10.88
C LEU A 89 -5.51 10.12 10.44
N ALA A 90 -4.86 11.27 10.68
CA ALA A 90 -3.43 11.44 10.41
C ALA A 90 -2.61 10.37 11.15
N ARG A 91 -2.83 10.17 12.45
CA ARG A 91 -2.14 9.13 13.25
C ARG A 91 -2.34 7.73 12.68
N GLN A 92 -3.56 7.37 12.27
CA GLN A 92 -3.84 6.05 11.68
C GLN A 92 -3.17 5.85 10.31
N LEU A 93 -2.96 6.94 9.57
CA LEU A 93 -2.30 6.95 8.26
C LEU A 93 -0.77 7.03 8.35
N ASP A 94 -0.18 7.25 9.53
CA ASP A 94 1.27 7.21 9.75
C ASP A 94 1.82 5.78 9.85
N SER A 95 1.49 4.97 8.85
CA SER A 95 2.02 3.62 8.68
C SER A 95 2.30 3.31 7.22
N PRO A 96 3.37 2.55 6.90
CA PRO A 96 3.64 2.14 5.52
C PRO A 96 2.50 1.31 4.94
N GLY A 97 2.15 1.58 3.68
CA GLY A 97 0.99 0.96 3.03
C GLY A 97 -0.35 1.64 3.34
N ALA A 98 -0.36 2.67 4.18
CA ALA A 98 -1.56 3.45 4.40
C ALA A 98 -1.98 4.22 3.13
N TYR A 99 -3.28 4.15 2.82
CA TYR A 99 -3.90 4.86 1.72
C TYR A 99 -5.29 5.35 2.11
N VAL A 100 -5.82 6.29 1.33
CA VAL A 100 -7.18 6.83 1.47
C VAL A 100 -7.89 6.75 0.14
N PHE A 101 -9.22 6.75 0.13
CA PHE A 101 -9.97 7.11 -1.07
C PHE A 101 -10.18 8.61 -1.10
N MET A 102 -10.02 9.18 -2.28
CA MET A 102 -10.29 10.57 -2.57
C MET A 102 -11.28 10.67 -3.71
N ARG A 103 -12.20 11.64 -3.60
CA ARG A 103 -13.06 12.06 -4.70
C ARG A 103 -13.35 13.54 -4.61
N ASP A 104 -13.73 14.12 -5.73
CA ASP A 104 -14.39 15.42 -5.74
C ASP A 104 -15.74 15.32 -4.99
N LYS A 105 -16.07 16.35 -4.20
CA LYS A 105 -17.25 16.40 -3.33
C LYS A 105 -18.58 16.24 -4.07
N GLU A 106 -18.68 16.75 -5.29
CA GLU A 106 -19.92 16.72 -6.10
C GLU A 106 -20.04 15.46 -6.96
N LYS A 107 -18.94 14.71 -7.14
CA LYS A 107 -18.98 13.45 -7.90
C LYS A 107 -19.53 12.29 -7.05
N PRO A 108 -20.25 11.34 -7.66
CA PRO A 108 -20.82 10.18 -6.94
C PRO A 108 -19.73 9.26 -6.39
N SER A 109 -20.09 8.37 -5.45
CA SER A 109 -19.13 7.51 -4.72
C SER A 109 -18.29 6.59 -5.62
N PHE A 110 -18.77 6.22 -6.80
CA PHE A 110 -17.97 5.43 -7.75
C PHE A 110 -16.81 6.22 -8.39
N PHE A 111 -16.70 7.54 -8.15
CA PHE A 111 -15.50 8.34 -8.47
C PHE A 111 -14.38 8.22 -7.42
N ASP A 112 -14.59 7.49 -6.32
CA ASP A 112 -13.53 7.19 -5.35
C ASP A 112 -12.29 6.61 -6.04
N VAL A 113 -11.14 7.22 -5.75
CA VAL A 113 -9.82 6.78 -6.22
C VAL A 113 -8.91 6.52 -5.02
N PRO A 114 -8.30 5.32 -4.91
CA PRO A 114 -7.35 5.03 -3.85
C PRO A 114 -6.03 5.78 -4.08
N MET A 115 -5.56 6.49 -3.05
CA MET A 115 -4.34 7.30 -3.06
C MET A 115 -3.43 6.91 -1.91
N SER A 116 -2.20 6.54 -2.25
CA SER A 116 -1.15 6.28 -1.27
C SER A 116 -0.80 7.56 -0.51
N VAL A 117 -0.74 7.48 0.82
CA VAL A 117 -0.32 8.62 1.65
C VAL A 117 1.19 8.63 1.75
N MET A 118 1.83 9.64 1.14
CA MET A 118 3.30 9.73 1.05
C MET A 118 3.95 10.33 2.30
N ALA A 119 3.28 11.27 2.97
CA ALA A 119 3.75 11.89 4.21
C ALA A 119 2.59 12.26 5.13
N VAL A 120 2.88 12.38 6.42
CA VAL A 120 1.90 12.72 7.46
C VAL A 120 2.54 13.67 8.46
N ASP A 121 1.85 14.76 8.78
CA ASP A 121 2.13 15.60 9.96
C ASP A 121 0.99 15.39 10.96
N VAL A 122 1.24 14.55 11.97
CA VAL A 122 0.23 14.20 12.98
C VAL A 122 -0.13 15.38 13.87
N ALA A 123 0.85 16.25 14.16
CA ALA A 123 0.64 17.41 15.02
C ALA A 123 -0.31 18.43 14.38
N LYS A 124 -0.12 18.67 13.08
CA LYS A 124 -0.99 19.52 12.28
C LYS A 124 -2.24 18.78 11.80
N GLY A 125 -2.27 17.46 11.77
CA GLY A 125 -3.37 16.71 11.16
C GLY A 125 -3.39 16.90 9.66
N GLU A 126 -2.23 16.79 9.01
CA GLU A 126 -2.08 16.97 7.57
C GLU A 126 -1.52 15.72 6.92
N ILE A 127 -2.00 15.40 5.72
CA ILE A 127 -1.49 14.31 4.90
C ILE A 127 -1.08 14.84 3.53
N GLN A 128 -0.06 14.22 2.95
CA GLN A 128 0.33 14.45 1.57
C GLN A 128 0.01 13.22 0.72
N VAL A 129 -0.52 13.46 -0.46
CA VAL A 129 -0.94 12.44 -1.43
C VAL A 129 -0.55 12.90 -2.84
N ALA A 130 -0.11 11.97 -3.67
CA ALA A 130 0.22 12.24 -5.07
C ALA A 130 -0.83 11.63 -5.99
N LEU A 131 -1.37 12.45 -6.89
CA LEU A 131 -2.33 12.09 -7.92
C LEU A 131 -1.62 12.09 -9.28
N GLN A 132 -1.71 10.99 -10.01
CA GLN A 132 -1.38 10.95 -11.44
C GLN A 132 -2.67 10.90 -12.26
N VAL A 133 -2.82 11.81 -13.22
CA VAL A 133 -3.98 11.91 -14.10
C VAL A 133 -3.91 10.81 -15.17
N GLN A 134 -4.85 9.86 -15.12
CA GLN A 134 -4.89 8.70 -16.04
C GLN A 134 -6.25 8.52 -16.73
N GLY A 135 -7.36 8.91 -16.09
CA GLY A 135 -8.70 8.73 -16.63
C GLY A 135 -9.73 9.66 -15.99
N ALA A 136 -11.02 9.41 -16.24
CA ALA A 136 -12.12 10.29 -15.85
C ALA A 136 -12.13 10.65 -14.35
N LYS A 137 -11.92 9.66 -13.47
CA LYS A 137 -11.92 9.87 -12.02
C LYS A 137 -10.78 10.79 -11.57
N THR A 138 -9.57 10.50 -12.02
CA THR A 138 -8.36 11.27 -11.68
C THR A 138 -8.34 12.65 -12.32
N LYS A 139 -8.95 12.82 -13.51
CA LYS A 139 -9.12 14.14 -14.14
C LYS A 139 -10.04 15.03 -13.31
N ALA A 140 -11.19 14.52 -12.90
CA ALA A 140 -12.12 15.24 -12.02
C ALA A 140 -11.49 15.60 -10.66
N LEU A 141 -10.58 14.76 -10.15
CA LEU A 141 -9.91 15.00 -8.86
C LEU A 141 -8.71 15.98 -8.96
N ALA A 142 -8.12 16.16 -10.15
CA ALA A 142 -6.99 17.07 -10.35
C ALA A 142 -7.41 18.54 -10.21
N GLU A 143 -8.65 18.84 -10.57
CA GLU A 143 -9.27 20.17 -10.49
C GLU A 143 -10.62 20.05 -9.80
N PRO A 144 -10.64 19.89 -8.46
CA PRO A 144 -11.89 19.69 -7.74
C PRO A 144 -12.75 20.97 -7.77
N GLU A 145 -14.04 20.82 -8.10
CA GLU A 145 -15.00 21.91 -8.27
C GLU A 145 -15.37 22.57 -6.93
N LYS A 146 -15.66 21.74 -5.90
CA LYS A 146 -16.11 22.20 -4.57
C LYS A 146 -15.35 21.58 -3.40
N GLY A 147 -14.14 21.08 -3.67
CA GLY A 147 -13.26 20.48 -2.69
C GLY A 147 -13.23 18.96 -2.73
N ILE A 148 -12.44 18.37 -1.82
CA ILE A 148 -12.11 16.95 -1.80
C ILE A 148 -12.79 16.27 -0.62
N VAL A 149 -13.32 15.08 -0.86
CA VAL A 149 -13.77 14.16 0.19
C VAL A 149 -12.73 13.05 0.34
N VAL A 150 -12.33 12.79 1.57
CA VAL A 150 -11.39 11.74 1.95
C VAL A 150 -12.12 10.67 2.76
N ARG A 151 -11.97 9.40 2.37
CA ARG A 151 -12.44 8.23 3.13
C ARG A 151 -11.24 7.37 3.49
N GLY A 152 -11.13 6.98 4.76
CA GLY A 152 -9.98 6.24 5.26
C GLY A 152 -10.08 6.01 6.76
N PRO A 153 -9.05 5.40 7.36
CA PRO A 153 -7.78 4.95 6.79
C PRO A 153 -7.86 3.52 6.22
N TYR A 154 -7.09 3.20 5.18
CA TYR A 154 -6.87 1.82 4.72
C TYR A 154 -5.38 1.50 4.77
N TRP A 155 -5.01 0.23 4.92
CA TRP A 155 -3.61 -0.14 5.20
C TRP A 155 -2.97 -1.10 4.20
N ASN A 156 -3.73 -1.73 3.30
CA ASN A 156 -3.19 -2.75 2.39
C ASN A 156 -2.57 -2.19 1.09
N GLY A 157 -2.03 -0.97 1.10
CA GLY A 157 -1.44 -0.33 -0.09
C GLY A 157 -0.09 -0.93 -0.52
N ILE A 158 0.52 -1.75 0.33
CA ILE A 158 1.72 -2.54 0.01
C ILE A 158 1.54 -3.99 0.46
N LEU A 159 2.16 -4.93 -0.25
CA LEU A 159 2.20 -6.36 0.04
C LEU A 159 3.58 -6.75 0.60
N GLY A 160 3.61 -7.65 1.58
CA GLY A 160 4.84 -8.03 2.29
C GLY A 160 5.09 -7.23 3.57
N GLN A 161 4.06 -6.60 4.14
CA GLN A 161 4.20 -5.70 5.29
C GLN A 161 4.84 -6.33 6.52
N ARG A 162 4.61 -7.64 6.74
CA ARG A 162 5.23 -8.36 7.86
C ARG A 162 6.76 -8.32 7.81
N TYR A 163 7.34 -8.36 6.60
CA TYR A 163 8.78 -8.29 6.42
C TYR A 163 9.29 -6.88 6.64
N LEU A 164 8.58 -5.88 6.09
CA LEU A 164 8.91 -4.47 6.33
C LEU A 164 8.93 -4.13 7.82
N LYS A 165 7.93 -4.60 8.58
CA LYS A 165 7.83 -4.36 10.04
C LYS A 165 8.81 -5.20 10.86
N GLY A 166 9.31 -6.30 10.30
CA GLY A 166 10.21 -7.24 10.97
C GLY A 166 11.70 -6.91 10.81
N VAL A 167 12.08 -6.23 9.72
CA VAL A 167 13.49 -5.91 9.46
C VAL A 167 13.98 -4.77 10.36
N LYS A 168 15.13 -4.99 11.02
CA LYS A 168 15.81 -4.01 11.87
C LYS A 168 17.30 -4.15 11.67
N ASN A 169 18.03 -3.03 11.69
CA ASN A 169 19.49 -3.00 11.56
C ASN A 169 20.03 -3.78 10.33
N GLY A 170 19.26 -3.84 9.24
CA GLY A 170 19.64 -4.48 7.98
C GLY A 170 19.89 -3.48 6.86
N ASN A 171 20.47 -3.97 5.77
CA ASN A 171 20.61 -3.29 4.50
C ASN A 171 19.33 -3.45 3.67
N CYS A 172 18.75 -2.32 3.27
CA CYS A 172 17.51 -2.26 2.53
C CYS A 172 17.68 -1.50 1.21
N LEU A 173 17.13 -2.05 0.14
CA LEU A 173 17.07 -1.40 -1.17
C LEU A 173 15.63 -1.00 -1.50
N VAL A 174 15.41 0.27 -1.78
CA VAL A 174 14.12 0.82 -2.17
C VAL A 174 14.19 1.25 -3.62
N ILE A 175 13.42 0.61 -4.50
CA ILE A 175 13.38 0.92 -5.93
C ILE A 175 12.01 1.51 -6.27
N ALA A 176 11.96 2.79 -6.62
CA ALA A 176 10.72 3.52 -6.86
C ALA A 176 10.68 4.13 -8.27
N ARG A 177 9.56 3.94 -8.98
CA ARG A 177 9.38 4.48 -10.34
C ARG A 177 8.06 5.23 -10.50
N GLY A 178 8.12 6.41 -11.12
CA GLY A 178 6.96 7.25 -11.40
C GLY A 178 6.14 7.52 -10.14
N ILE A 179 4.82 7.30 -10.19
CA ILE A 179 3.94 7.53 -9.03
C ILE A 179 4.23 6.59 -7.85
N GLY A 180 4.95 5.48 -8.08
CA GLY A 180 5.43 4.56 -7.03
C GLY A 180 6.41 5.21 -6.05
N GLN A 181 6.92 6.40 -6.34
CA GLN A 181 7.67 7.23 -5.39
C GLN A 181 6.81 7.60 -4.16
N ALA A 182 5.51 7.84 -4.31
CA ALA A 182 4.64 8.26 -3.21
C ALA A 182 4.64 7.27 -2.02
N PRO A 183 4.33 5.97 -2.20
CA PRO A 183 4.47 5.01 -1.10
C PRO A 183 5.92 4.78 -0.68
N ALA A 184 6.90 4.95 -1.57
CA ALA A 184 8.32 4.76 -1.26
C ALA A 184 8.83 5.75 -0.20
N ALA A 185 8.41 7.02 -0.24
CA ALA A 185 8.81 8.02 0.76
C ALA A 185 8.54 7.56 2.20
N LYS A 186 7.33 7.04 2.45
CA LYS A 186 6.95 6.53 3.77
C LYS A 186 7.68 5.23 4.12
N VAL A 187 7.96 4.37 3.14
CA VAL A 187 8.74 3.15 3.34
C VAL A 187 10.17 3.48 3.75
N VAL A 188 10.83 4.43 3.09
CA VAL A 188 12.18 4.91 3.43
C VAL A 188 12.22 5.43 4.87
N ALA A 189 11.31 6.35 5.21
CA ALA A 189 11.24 6.90 6.57
C ALA A 189 11.03 5.81 7.63
N TYR A 190 10.19 4.81 7.35
CA TYR A 190 9.95 3.71 8.28
C TYR A 190 11.16 2.80 8.46
N LEU A 191 11.85 2.43 7.37
CA LEU A 191 13.05 1.60 7.42
C LEU A 191 14.16 2.27 8.21
N ILE A 192 14.37 3.57 8.00
CA ILE A 192 15.38 4.36 8.73
C ILE A 192 15.07 4.43 10.22
N ARG A 193 13.82 4.64 10.61
CA ARG A 193 13.39 4.58 12.03
C ARG A 193 13.69 3.21 12.67
N GLY A 194 13.72 2.14 11.87
CA GLY A 194 14.10 0.78 12.29
C GLY A 194 15.61 0.53 12.37
N GLY A 195 16.45 1.55 12.20
CA GLY A 195 17.91 1.44 12.24
C GLY A 195 18.53 0.82 10.98
N ASN A 196 17.75 0.67 9.90
CA ASN A 196 18.23 0.04 8.68
C ASN A 196 19.07 1.01 7.84
N LYS A 197 20.11 0.48 7.16
CA LYS A 197 20.81 1.20 6.10
C LYS A 197 19.95 1.19 4.84
N VAL A 198 19.61 2.35 4.29
CA VAL A 198 18.69 2.44 3.15
C VAL A 198 19.38 3.07 1.94
N ARG A 199 19.36 2.34 0.82
CA ARG A 199 19.63 2.87 -0.52
C ARG A 199 18.32 3.03 -1.29
N VAL A 200 18.15 4.16 -1.95
CA VAL A 200 16.97 4.49 -2.74
C VAL A 200 17.39 4.67 -4.20
N ILE A 201 16.82 3.87 -5.09
CA ILE A 201 16.92 4.06 -6.53
C ILE A 201 15.59 4.64 -7.01
N VAL A 202 15.64 5.82 -7.63
CA VAL A 202 14.44 6.52 -8.11
C VAL A 202 14.49 6.72 -9.61
N ASP A 203 13.40 6.37 -10.28
CA ASP A 203 13.15 6.66 -11.69
C ASP A 203 11.95 7.61 -11.81
N PRO A 204 12.12 8.83 -12.36
CA PRO A 204 11.03 9.78 -12.62
C PRO A 204 9.87 9.19 -13.43
N GLY A 205 10.14 8.24 -14.34
CA GLY A 205 9.17 7.60 -15.21
C GLY A 205 8.24 8.60 -15.92
N LYS A 206 6.96 8.25 -16.02
CA LYS A 206 5.93 9.15 -16.59
C LYS A 206 5.64 10.40 -15.77
N VAL A 207 6.09 10.45 -14.51
CA VAL A 207 5.92 11.65 -13.68
C VAL A 207 6.89 12.74 -14.14
N GLY A 208 8.08 12.36 -14.61
CA GLY A 208 9.08 13.30 -15.14
C GLY A 208 9.85 14.08 -14.07
N ALA A 209 9.63 13.79 -12.79
CA ALA A 209 10.41 14.37 -11.68
C ALA A 209 10.55 13.40 -10.50
N VAL A 210 11.59 13.62 -9.68
CA VAL A 210 11.76 13.01 -8.36
C VAL A 210 11.05 13.87 -7.31
N PHE A 211 9.76 13.63 -7.08
CA PHE A 211 8.91 14.52 -6.28
C PHE A 211 8.93 14.21 -4.77
N ILE A 212 9.62 13.14 -4.37
CA ILE A 212 9.81 12.76 -2.96
C ILE A 212 11.12 13.27 -2.36
N GLY A 213 11.95 13.96 -3.14
CA GLY A 213 13.27 14.44 -2.69
C GLY A 213 13.19 15.24 -1.39
N ASP A 214 12.26 16.20 -1.30
CA ASP A 214 12.05 17.00 -0.09
C ASP A 214 11.68 16.18 1.16
N LEU A 215 11.08 15.02 0.99
CA LEU A 215 10.65 14.15 2.11
C LEU A 215 11.77 13.26 2.62
N ILE A 216 12.78 12.97 1.79
CA ILE A 216 13.85 12.02 2.11
C ILE A 216 15.23 12.67 2.21
N LYS A 217 15.38 13.94 1.81
CA LYS A 217 16.67 14.66 1.81
C LYS A 217 17.37 14.71 3.17
N ASP A 218 16.60 14.84 4.25
CA ASP A 218 17.12 14.97 5.61
C ASP A 218 17.24 13.61 6.31
N LEU A 219 16.90 12.54 5.60
CA LEU A 219 17.00 11.18 6.10
C LEU A 219 18.37 10.59 5.73
N PRO A 220 18.99 9.78 6.61
CA PRO A 220 20.26 9.10 6.34
C PRO A 220 20.10 7.94 5.34
N CYS A 221 19.83 8.26 4.07
CA CYS A 221 19.78 7.31 2.96
C CYS A 221 20.60 7.76 1.76
N GLU A 222 21.13 6.80 1.01
CA GLU A 222 21.81 7.04 -0.26
C GLU A 222 20.77 7.05 -1.38
N VAL A 223 20.68 8.13 -2.16
CA VAL A 223 19.69 8.28 -3.25
C VAL A 223 20.41 8.32 -4.60
N GLU A 224 19.97 7.50 -5.55
CA GLU A 224 20.46 7.48 -6.92
C GLU A 224 19.30 7.58 -7.91
N GLU A 225 19.34 8.57 -8.80
CA GLU A 225 18.35 8.74 -9.87
C GLU A 225 18.80 7.99 -11.13
N LEU A 226 17.95 7.08 -11.64
CA LEU A 226 18.26 6.21 -12.77
C LEU A 226 17.03 5.98 -13.66
N ASP A 227 17.25 5.86 -14.96
CA ASP A 227 16.24 5.29 -15.86
C ASP A 227 16.26 3.75 -15.76
N LEU A 228 15.25 3.17 -15.12
CA LEU A 228 15.12 1.73 -14.89
C LEU A 228 14.75 0.93 -16.15
N ASN A 229 14.36 1.61 -17.24
CA ASN A 229 14.20 0.97 -18.55
C ASN A 229 15.50 0.93 -19.35
N SER A 230 16.48 1.78 -19.00
CA SER A 230 17.74 1.80 -19.71
C SER A 230 18.60 0.57 -19.39
N ARG A 231 19.44 0.16 -20.35
CA ARG A 231 20.42 -0.92 -20.14
C ARG A 231 21.37 -0.61 -18.97
N GLN A 232 21.68 0.68 -18.75
CA GLN A 232 22.53 1.12 -17.66
C GLN A 232 21.83 1.00 -16.30
N GLY A 233 20.59 1.47 -16.18
CA GLY A 233 19.81 1.36 -14.94
C GLY A 233 19.60 -0.07 -14.49
N ILE A 234 19.27 -0.97 -15.43
CA ILE A 234 19.16 -2.42 -15.15
C ILE A 234 20.49 -2.99 -14.63
N LYS A 235 21.62 -2.62 -15.26
CA LYS A 235 22.95 -3.06 -14.79
C LYS A 235 23.25 -2.58 -13.38
N VAL A 236 22.86 -1.35 -13.04
CA VAL A 236 23.09 -0.77 -11.71
C VAL A 236 22.24 -1.47 -10.66
N VAL A 237 20.93 -1.66 -10.90
CA VAL A 237 20.06 -2.44 -9.99
C VAL A 237 20.62 -3.84 -9.77
N ASN A 238 21.03 -4.52 -10.84
CA ASN A 238 21.60 -5.86 -10.75
C ASN A 238 22.92 -5.89 -9.99
N ARG A 239 23.74 -4.84 -10.12
CA ARG A 239 24.99 -4.70 -9.35
C ARG A 239 24.69 -4.60 -7.87
N TYR A 240 23.77 -3.73 -7.46
CA TYR A 240 23.40 -3.61 -6.05
C TYR A 240 22.86 -4.94 -5.52
N LEU A 241 21.87 -5.52 -6.18
CA LEU A 241 21.29 -6.80 -5.79
C LEU A 241 22.32 -7.93 -5.61
N LYS A 242 23.39 -7.95 -6.41
CA LYS A 242 24.43 -9.00 -6.37
C LYS A 242 25.56 -8.71 -5.39
N ASN A 243 25.99 -7.46 -5.30
CA ASN A 243 27.24 -7.09 -4.62
C ASN A 243 27.02 -6.68 -3.16
N GLU A 244 25.79 -6.30 -2.79
CA GLU A 244 25.43 -5.96 -1.43
C GLU A 244 24.47 -7.03 -0.88
N ASN A 245 24.71 -7.50 0.35
CA ASN A 245 23.73 -8.36 1.02
C ASN A 245 22.57 -7.51 1.51
N HIS A 246 21.35 -7.86 1.09
CA HIS A 246 20.14 -7.14 1.42
C HIS A 246 19.21 -8.03 2.25
N GLU A 247 18.72 -7.51 3.36
CA GLU A 247 17.66 -8.14 4.14
C GLU A 247 16.29 -7.88 3.51
N LEU A 248 16.10 -6.72 2.87
CA LEU A 248 14.83 -6.34 2.27
C LEU A 248 14.99 -5.52 0.98
N VAL A 249 14.17 -5.86 -0.02
CA VAL A 249 14.00 -5.08 -1.24
C VAL A 249 12.54 -4.62 -1.35
N PHE A 250 12.35 -3.31 -1.39
CA PHE A 250 11.07 -2.70 -1.73
C PHE A 250 11.03 -2.31 -3.21
N SER A 251 9.94 -2.64 -3.89
CA SER A 251 9.68 -2.17 -5.25
C SER A 251 8.35 -1.42 -5.31
N GLY A 252 8.40 -0.13 -5.63
CA GLY A 252 7.26 0.71 -5.93
C GLY A 252 7.21 1.06 -7.41
N GLY A 253 6.18 0.63 -8.12
CA GLY A 253 6.11 0.78 -9.56
C GLY A 253 5.11 -0.16 -10.20
N SER A 254 5.30 -0.46 -11.49
CA SER A 254 4.42 -1.38 -12.22
C SER A 254 4.68 -2.85 -11.88
N ASP A 255 3.71 -3.73 -12.12
CA ASP A 255 3.88 -5.17 -11.98
C ASP A 255 5.03 -5.72 -12.85
N LYS A 256 5.28 -5.12 -14.02
CA LYS A 256 6.43 -5.48 -14.88
C LYS A 256 7.77 -5.21 -14.17
N GLN A 257 7.88 -4.10 -13.46
CA GLN A 257 9.06 -3.78 -12.65
C GLN A 257 9.19 -4.75 -11.47
N HIS A 258 8.09 -5.04 -10.76
CA HIS A 258 8.10 -6.02 -9.67
C HIS A 258 8.59 -7.38 -10.18
N LEU A 259 8.06 -7.86 -11.31
CA LEU A 259 8.47 -9.14 -11.91
C LEU A 259 9.96 -9.15 -12.27
N HIS A 260 10.46 -8.07 -12.88
CA HIS A 260 11.87 -7.96 -13.23
C HIS A 260 12.76 -8.09 -11.98
N ILE A 261 12.48 -7.29 -10.94
CA ILE A 261 13.26 -7.33 -9.69
C ILE A 261 13.19 -8.71 -9.03
N ILE A 262 12.01 -9.33 -8.98
CA ILE A 262 11.83 -10.68 -8.43
C ILE A 262 12.69 -11.70 -9.19
N LYS A 263 12.69 -11.66 -10.53
CA LYS A 263 13.51 -12.54 -11.36
C LYS A 263 15.00 -12.36 -11.13
N GLU A 264 15.46 -11.13 -10.88
CA GLU A 264 16.87 -10.88 -10.56
C GLU A 264 17.22 -11.37 -9.16
N ILE A 265 16.34 -11.17 -8.18
CA ILE A 265 16.50 -11.71 -6.82
C ILE A 265 16.54 -13.25 -6.84
N ASP A 266 15.72 -13.90 -7.66
CA ASP A 266 15.66 -15.35 -7.71
C ASP A 266 16.90 -16.02 -8.30
N LYS A 267 17.76 -15.25 -8.98
CA LYS A 267 19.11 -15.70 -9.42
C LYS A 267 20.15 -15.61 -8.31
N LEU A 268 19.85 -14.96 -7.20
CA LEU A 268 20.77 -14.79 -6.07
C LEU A 268 20.76 -16.03 -5.17
N ALA A 269 21.91 -16.34 -4.58
CA ALA A 269 22.02 -17.41 -3.59
C ALA A 269 21.31 -17.05 -2.27
N GLN A 270 21.50 -15.81 -1.79
CA GLN A 270 20.77 -15.26 -0.64
C GLN A 270 19.61 -14.41 -1.13
N LYS A 271 18.40 -14.67 -0.62
CA LYS A 271 17.17 -14.04 -1.09
C LYS A 271 16.65 -13.02 -0.06
N PRO A 272 16.68 -11.71 -0.34
CA PRO A 272 16.03 -10.71 0.49
C PRO A 272 14.52 -10.96 0.63
N PHE A 273 13.94 -10.43 1.70
CA PHE A 273 12.51 -10.22 1.76
C PHE A 273 12.06 -9.23 0.69
N ILE A 274 10.88 -9.46 0.10
CA ILE A 274 10.35 -8.63 -0.98
C ILE A 274 9.08 -7.95 -0.50
N VAL A 275 9.01 -6.64 -0.71
CA VAL A 275 7.83 -5.81 -0.45
C VAL A 275 7.50 -5.04 -1.72
N VAL A 276 6.23 -5.01 -2.11
CA VAL A 276 5.80 -4.33 -3.35
C VAL A 276 4.58 -3.45 -3.11
N THR A 277 4.37 -2.46 -3.96
CA THR A 277 3.08 -1.74 -4.01
C THR A 277 1.95 -2.67 -4.43
N ASN A 278 0.78 -2.49 -3.81
CA ASN A 278 -0.41 -3.24 -4.15
C ASN A 278 -1.14 -2.57 -5.31
N ASN A 279 -0.80 -2.96 -6.55
CA ASN A 279 -1.39 -2.34 -7.74
C ASN A 279 -2.72 -2.98 -8.17
N ASN A 280 -3.40 -3.74 -7.31
CA ASN A 280 -4.71 -4.30 -7.64
C ASN A 280 -5.75 -3.18 -7.84
N GLU A 281 -6.77 -3.44 -8.65
CA GLU A 281 -7.91 -2.53 -8.77
C GLU A 281 -8.71 -2.55 -7.47
N ILE A 282 -8.69 -1.46 -6.71
CA ILE A 282 -9.40 -1.33 -5.44
C ILE A 282 -10.57 -0.35 -5.62
N CYS A 283 -11.79 -0.85 -5.44
CA CYS A 283 -13.02 -0.05 -5.46
C CYS A 283 -13.55 0.22 -4.04
N CYS A 284 -14.05 -0.79 -3.33
CA CYS A 284 -14.62 -0.54 -2.00
C CYS A 284 -13.59 -0.35 -0.86
N GLY A 285 -12.42 -1.00 -0.95
CA GLY A 285 -11.46 -1.13 0.16
C GLY A 285 -11.90 -2.08 1.30
N GLU A 286 -13.15 -2.55 1.25
CA GLU A 286 -13.79 -3.33 2.32
C GLU A 286 -13.85 -4.84 2.09
N GLY A 287 -13.30 -5.33 0.99
CA GLY A 287 -13.33 -6.76 0.64
C GLY A 287 -14.68 -7.25 0.10
N ILE A 288 -15.65 -6.35 -0.12
CA ILE A 288 -17.03 -6.70 -0.47
C ILE A 288 -17.21 -6.83 -1.99
N CYS A 289 -16.95 -5.75 -2.75
CA CYS A 289 -17.31 -5.66 -4.19
C CYS A 289 -16.59 -6.63 -5.14
N GLY A 290 -15.48 -7.23 -4.71
CA GLY A 290 -14.70 -8.16 -5.53
C GLY A 290 -13.82 -7.57 -6.64
N SER A 291 -13.74 -6.26 -6.83
CA SER A 291 -12.83 -5.64 -7.82
C SER A 291 -11.36 -6.06 -7.61
N CYS A 292 -10.88 -6.02 -6.36
CA CYS A 292 -9.52 -6.47 -6.01
C CYS A 292 -9.38 -8.01 -5.85
N SER A 293 -10.27 -8.80 -6.47
CA SER A 293 -10.22 -10.25 -6.31
C SER A 293 -9.01 -10.83 -7.04
N THR A 294 -8.25 -11.65 -6.35
CA THR A 294 -7.18 -12.44 -6.94
C THR A 294 -7.29 -13.88 -6.48
N ARG A 295 -6.75 -14.82 -7.26
CA ARG A 295 -6.68 -16.23 -6.84
C ARG A 295 -5.30 -16.51 -6.26
N ILE A 296 -5.24 -17.29 -5.21
CA ILE A 296 -4.00 -17.90 -4.70
C ILE A 296 -3.83 -19.33 -5.23
N ASP A 297 -2.68 -19.97 -4.99
CA ASP A 297 -2.32 -21.30 -5.51
C ASP A 297 -3.32 -22.41 -5.20
N SER A 298 -4.04 -22.31 -4.09
CA SER A 298 -5.10 -23.25 -3.75
C SER A 298 -6.37 -23.09 -4.60
N GLY A 299 -6.39 -22.19 -5.59
CA GLY A 299 -7.58 -21.83 -6.36
C GLY A 299 -8.56 -20.90 -5.61
N VAL A 300 -8.33 -20.68 -4.31
CA VAL A 300 -9.17 -19.82 -3.46
C VAL A 300 -9.10 -18.37 -3.93
N ARG A 301 -10.27 -17.74 -4.04
CA ARG A 301 -10.41 -16.32 -4.35
C ARG A 301 -10.26 -15.50 -3.06
N VAL A 302 -9.34 -14.56 -3.05
CA VAL A 302 -9.06 -13.66 -1.94
C VAL A 302 -9.20 -12.20 -2.36
N LYS A 303 -9.37 -11.29 -1.40
CA LYS A 303 -9.57 -9.86 -1.65
C LYS A 303 -8.28 -9.10 -1.34
N ALA A 304 -7.56 -8.66 -2.36
CA ALA A 304 -6.25 -8.03 -2.21
C ALA A 304 -6.29 -6.67 -1.50
N CYS A 305 -7.47 -6.07 -1.25
CA CYS A 305 -7.57 -4.87 -0.41
C CYS A 305 -7.55 -5.17 1.10
N LYS A 306 -7.77 -6.43 1.51
CA LYS A 306 -7.81 -6.86 2.92
C LYS A 306 -6.72 -7.87 3.26
N VAL A 307 -6.26 -8.67 2.30
CA VAL A 307 -5.38 -9.81 2.55
C VAL A 307 -3.93 -9.47 2.19
N GLN A 308 -3.00 -9.77 3.10
CA GLN A 308 -1.56 -9.80 2.77
C GLN A 308 -1.27 -11.08 1.98
N LEU A 309 -0.60 -10.91 0.84
CA LEU A 309 -0.35 -11.98 -0.12
C LEU A 309 1.14 -12.21 -0.31
N ASP A 310 1.49 -13.42 -0.71
CA ASP A 310 2.84 -13.73 -1.16
C ASP A 310 3.15 -12.95 -2.44
N VAL A 311 4.16 -12.09 -2.35
CA VAL A 311 4.53 -11.16 -3.42
C VAL A 311 4.87 -11.88 -4.71
N ARG A 312 5.70 -12.94 -4.66
CA ARG A 312 6.15 -13.65 -5.86
C ARG A 312 4.96 -14.19 -6.64
N ARG A 313 4.07 -14.86 -5.92
CA ARG A 313 2.90 -15.54 -6.50
C ARG A 313 1.89 -14.56 -7.10
N VAL A 314 1.64 -13.44 -6.42
CA VAL A 314 0.69 -12.45 -6.93
C VAL A 314 1.21 -11.78 -8.18
N ILE A 315 2.49 -11.43 -8.22
CA ILE A 315 3.08 -10.74 -9.38
C ILE A 315 3.15 -11.66 -10.59
N GLU A 316 3.58 -12.92 -10.45
CA GLU A 316 3.57 -13.91 -11.54
C GLU A 316 2.17 -14.07 -12.15
N ARG A 317 1.15 -14.22 -11.31
CA ARG A 317 -0.24 -14.40 -11.77
C ARG A 317 -0.80 -13.18 -12.47
N ARG A 318 -0.48 -11.97 -12.01
CA ARG A 318 -1.00 -10.74 -12.63
C ARG A 318 -0.40 -10.47 -14.00
N ILE A 319 0.83 -10.92 -14.24
CA ILE A 319 1.45 -10.85 -15.57
C ILE A 319 0.94 -11.96 -16.50
N LEU A 320 0.59 -13.13 -15.97
CA LEU A 320 0.03 -14.21 -16.78
C LEU A 320 -1.44 -13.98 -17.18
N ASN A 321 -2.20 -13.22 -16.38
CA ASN A 321 -3.63 -12.98 -16.59
C ASN A 321 -3.98 -11.57 -17.09
N GLY A 322 -2.99 -10.70 -17.32
CA GLY A 322 -3.16 -9.31 -17.75
C GLY A 322 -2.39 -9.02 -19.02
#